data_AF-A0A6I2W1M7-F1
#
_entry.id   AF-A0A6I2W1M7-F1
#
_cell.length_a   1.000
_cell.length_b   1.000
_cell.length_c   1.000
_cell.angle_alpha   90.00
_cell.angle_beta   90.00
_cell.angle_gamma   90.00
#
_symmetry.space_group_name_H-M   'P 1'
#
loop_
_entity.id
_entity.type
_entity.pdbx_description
1 polymer ?
#
loop_
_entity_poly.entity_id
_entity_poly.type
_entity_poly.pdbx_seq_one_letter_code
_entity_poly.pdbx_strand_id
1 'polypeptide(L)'
;MSKKNKVIAFLASTSLVTMTMVALPSAARAADPSCTDLVVITQCVGATTDGAGYVVQVPAKFTGTLFLFSHGYRYPVDIPAGIPLVGGYKVVSSPQPAPGGGAAQITEVATAMLGKGYAVAGSGFVTQGWNADSGLKTNVELIGILKKKFPKITKVVAWGESLGGFITQGLAEKYPTLIDAAAPLCMAAGSVEAELTMGGDALWGLKTFFDPTLVGGNYAAGAAGYAQAMGDIVKVLTIAGTLQAAIAANPTAPAWPATSKVPDSIKAIPSRSALVLVGVMSGIPTQSAHFDNSTGPGDPTATAYVSYASAISPALGTLENIAQAAILGVLATYDVELQAGGAIFDNTKTDYAARLGSDLYTYGSALSGLDAASGMLAYLSPLNPAAPRAVGNPTAMAKMRTLLTHTGKINVPTIAMGATADPITPAGNVQWLADRAAEQLTASRAAAKAAYLTSGSYTKPASNFMTIWQKTPAKYSKYTATGSPDTTPAGANGTGHCNTTTKQYLAIADLAYAAANTGQLVVGGKLLTTLRKAGGLSYDPGFKASLLKFYN
;
A
#
# COMPACT_ATOMS: atom_id res chain seq x y z
N MET A 1 -41.47 26.05 -7.17
CA MET A 1 -40.21 25.52 -6.59
C MET A 1 -39.90 26.28 -5.30
N SER A 2 -39.86 25.58 -4.16
CA SER A 2 -39.80 26.16 -2.81
C SER A 2 -38.41 26.67 -2.43
N LYS A 3 -38.36 27.70 -1.55
CA LYS A 3 -37.17 28.40 -1.02
C LYS A 3 -36.07 27.48 -0.42
N LYS A 4 -36.35 26.19 -0.19
CA LYS A 4 -35.38 25.19 0.32
C LYS A 4 -34.28 24.80 -0.68
N ASN A 5 -34.45 25.08 -1.98
CA ASN A 5 -33.46 24.67 -3.00
C ASN A 5 -32.40 25.74 -3.35
N LYS A 6 -32.44 26.93 -2.71
CA LYS A 6 -31.48 28.01 -2.99
C LYS A 6 -30.21 27.99 -2.12
N VAL A 7 -30.15 27.17 -1.06
CA VAL A 7 -28.99 27.11 -0.13
C VAL A 7 -27.93 26.09 -0.56
N ILE A 8 -28.27 25.14 -1.44
CA ILE A 8 -27.32 24.10 -1.90
C ILE A 8 -26.50 24.55 -3.13
N ALA A 9 -26.94 25.59 -3.84
CA ALA A 9 -26.30 26.06 -5.07
C ALA A 9 -25.09 26.99 -4.87
N PHE A 10 -24.74 27.38 -3.64
CA PHE A 10 -23.60 28.29 -3.38
C PHE A 10 -22.31 27.57 -2.91
N LEU A 11 -22.29 26.23 -2.91
CA LEU A 11 -21.08 25.43 -2.60
C LEU A 11 -20.25 25.05 -3.85
N ALA A 12 -20.65 25.50 -5.04
CA ALA A 12 -20.04 25.08 -6.31
C ALA A 12 -18.89 25.97 -6.81
N SER A 13 -18.42 26.96 -6.04
CA SER A 13 -17.38 27.90 -6.49
C SER A 13 -16.41 28.34 -5.39
N THR A 14 -16.09 27.46 -4.44
CA THR A 14 -14.83 27.62 -3.69
C THR A 14 -13.72 27.01 -4.53
N SER A 15 -13.12 27.84 -5.38
CA SER A 15 -11.76 27.63 -5.84
C SER A 15 -10.91 27.35 -4.60
N LEU A 16 -10.45 26.10 -4.43
CA LEU A 16 -9.25 25.86 -3.63
C LEU A 16 -8.19 26.75 -4.27
N VAL A 17 -7.79 27.79 -3.55
CA VAL A 17 -6.73 28.69 -3.99
C VAL A 17 -5.54 27.80 -4.34
N THR A 18 -5.15 27.84 -5.61
CA THR A 18 -3.91 27.26 -6.10
C THR A 18 -2.80 27.67 -5.16
N MET A 19 -2.09 26.68 -4.62
CA MET A 19 -0.96 26.86 -3.71
C MET A 19 0.06 27.81 -4.31
N THR A 20 -0.02 29.09 -3.96
CA THR A 20 1.13 29.98 -4.02
C THR A 20 1.94 29.67 -2.78
N MET A 21 3.18 29.17 -2.96
CA MET A 21 4.13 29.09 -1.86
C MET A 21 4.34 30.52 -1.36
N VAL A 22 3.70 30.88 -0.25
CA VAL A 22 4.14 32.02 0.54
C VAL A 22 5.53 31.66 1.04
N ALA A 23 6.52 32.52 0.77
CA ALA A 23 7.89 32.32 1.20
C ALA A 23 7.92 31.88 2.68
N LEU A 24 8.43 30.68 2.93
CA LEU A 24 8.57 30.14 4.28
C LEU A 24 9.51 31.07 5.05
N PRO A 25 9.09 31.67 6.19
CA PRO A 25 10.03 32.40 7.03
C PRO A 25 11.13 31.43 7.48
N SER A 26 12.39 31.86 7.34
CA SER A 26 13.57 31.13 7.76
C SER A 26 13.45 30.68 9.23
N ALA A 27 13.70 29.39 9.45
CA ALA A 27 13.49 28.68 10.70
C ALA A 27 14.20 29.33 11.90
N ALA A 28 13.45 29.54 12.98
CA ALA A 28 13.97 29.69 14.35
C ALA A 28 12.94 29.40 15.45
N ARG A 29 11.63 29.40 15.14
CA ARG A 29 10.55 28.95 16.03
C ARG A 29 9.42 28.34 15.20
N ALA A 30 8.65 27.41 15.76
CA ALA A 30 7.31 27.12 15.27
C ALA A 30 6.50 28.42 15.35
N ALA A 31 6.48 29.19 14.27
CA ALA A 31 5.65 30.39 14.17
C ALA A 31 4.20 29.93 14.31
N ASP A 32 3.37 30.73 15.00
CA ASP A 32 1.94 30.41 15.08
C ASP A 32 1.39 30.23 13.65
N PRO A 33 0.51 29.23 13.41
CA PRO A 33 -0.01 28.97 12.07
C PRO A 33 -0.60 30.24 11.46
N SER A 34 -0.20 30.54 10.22
CA SER A 34 -0.78 31.65 9.45
C SER A 34 -2.13 31.21 8.93
N CYS A 35 -3.18 31.96 9.28
CA CYS A 35 -4.57 31.57 9.01
C CYS A 35 -5.27 32.59 8.11
N THR A 36 -6.11 32.07 7.22
CA THR A 36 -7.01 32.82 6.36
C THR A 36 -8.43 32.33 6.58
N ASP A 37 -9.30 33.24 7.01
CA ASP A 37 -10.73 32.96 7.13
C ASP A 37 -11.39 33.08 5.76
N LEU A 38 -11.84 31.95 5.23
CA LEU A 38 -12.68 31.85 4.06
C LEU A 38 -14.16 31.73 4.51
N VAL A 39 -15.10 31.89 3.58
CA VAL A 39 -16.54 32.03 3.88
C VAL A 39 -17.08 31.00 4.88
N VAL A 40 -16.67 29.73 4.76
CA VAL A 40 -17.15 28.64 5.64
C VAL A 40 -16.02 27.80 6.25
N ILE A 41 -14.76 28.17 6.03
CA ILE A 41 -13.59 27.45 6.55
C ILE A 41 -12.50 28.44 6.98
N THR A 42 -11.79 28.14 8.06
CA THR A 42 -10.50 28.75 8.37
C THR A 42 -9.41 27.81 7.84
N GLN A 43 -8.59 28.28 6.90
CA GLN A 43 -7.43 27.53 6.42
C GLN A 43 -6.19 28.10 7.08
N CYS A 44 -5.34 27.25 7.65
CA CYS A 44 -4.03 27.66 8.14
C CYS A 44 -2.91 26.83 7.53
N VAL A 45 -1.77 27.49 7.35
CA VAL A 45 -0.52 26.88 6.88
C VAL A 45 0.62 27.23 7.83
N GLY A 46 1.65 26.42 7.81
CA GLY A 46 2.88 26.66 8.56
C GLY A 46 3.91 25.58 8.28
N ALA A 47 4.94 25.54 9.12
CA ALA A 47 5.93 24.48 9.12
C ALA A 47 6.17 24.00 10.56
N THR A 48 6.39 22.71 10.72
CA THR A 48 6.89 22.12 11.98
C THR A 48 8.36 22.51 12.20
N THR A 49 8.89 22.25 13.39
CA THR A 49 10.26 22.60 13.77
C THR A 49 11.33 21.92 12.93
N ASP A 50 11.00 20.78 12.32
CA ASP A 50 11.84 20.07 11.35
C ASP A 50 11.74 20.66 9.92
N GLY A 51 10.91 21.69 9.71
CA GLY A 51 10.73 22.36 8.43
C GLY A 51 9.65 21.74 7.53
N ALA A 52 8.93 20.70 7.97
CA ALA A 52 7.87 20.12 7.16
C ALA A 52 6.68 21.07 7.05
N GLY A 53 6.35 21.49 5.83
CA GLY A 53 5.14 22.27 5.56
C GLY A 53 3.89 21.49 5.98
N TYR A 54 2.90 22.18 6.52
CA TYR A 54 1.58 21.60 6.82
C TYR A 54 0.44 22.52 6.41
N VAL A 55 -0.73 21.92 6.24
CA VAL A 55 -2.00 22.61 6.03
C VAL A 55 -3.07 22.03 6.96
N VAL A 56 -3.94 22.89 7.46
CA VAL A 56 -5.16 22.53 8.19
C VAL A 56 -6.33 23.36 7.68
N GLN A 57 -7.49 22.72 7.54
CA GLN A 57 -8.75 23.36 7.19
C GLN A 57 -9.76 23.04 8.29
N VAL A 58 -10.32 24.07 8.92
CA VAL A 58 -11.29 23.95 10.01
C VAL A 58 -12.62 24.55 9.57
N PRO A 59 -13.73 23.79 9.56
CA PRO A 59 -15.01 24.30 9.11
C PRO A 59 -15.65 25.19 10.17
N ALA A 60 -16.46 26.17 9.76
CA ALA A 60 -17.18 27.05 10.69
C ALA A 60 -18.08 26.28 11.67
N LYS A 61 -18.71 25.18 11.19
CA LYS A 61 -19.49 24.24 12.00
C LYS A 61 -18.62 23.10 12.53
N PHE A 62 -17.56 23.46 13.25
CA PHE A 62 -16.58 22.49 13.75
C PHE A 62 -17.15 21.61 14.87
N THR A 63 -17.05 20.29 14.70
CA THR A 63 -17.49 19.27 15.67
C THR A 63 -16.51 19.06 16.84
N GLY A 64 -15.29 19.58 16.71
CA GLY A 64 -14.20 19.28 17.64
C GLY A 64 -13.33 18.09 17.24
N THR A 65 -13.62 17.42 16.11
CA THR A 65 -12.82 16.28 15.62
C THR A 65 -11.88 16.69 14.48
N LEU A 66 -10.58 16.52 14.71
CA LEU A 66 -9.51 16.66 13.72
C LEU A 66 -9.22 15.31 13.06
N PHE A 67 -9.17 15.27 11.73
CA PHE A 67 -8.60 14.19 10.94
C PHE A 67 -7.20 14.58 10.49
N LEU A 68 -6.19 13.89 11.00
CA LEU A 68 -4.78 14.07 10.63
C LEU A 68 -4.38 13.01 9.61
N PHE A 69 -4.25 13.42 8.35
CA PHE A 69 -3.87 12.57 7.24
C PHE A 69 -2.35 12.47 7.07
N SER A 70 -1.85 11.23 6.90
CA SER A 70 -0.49 10.95 6.45
C SER A 70 -0.52 10.40 5.03
N HIS A 71 0.24 11.02 4.11
CA HIS A 71 0.32 10.55 2.73
C HIS A 71 1.21 9.31 2.59
N GLY A 72 1.05 8.60 1.47
CA GLY A 72 1.87 7.45 1.11
C GLY A 72 3.29 7.79 0.69
N TYR A 73 4.02 6.77 0.22
CA TYR A 73 5.38 6.92 -0.28
C TYR A 73 5.40 7.88 -1.49
N ARG A 74 6.29 8.87 -1.46
CA ARG A 74 6.57 9.77 -2.58
C ARG A 74 8.04 9.60 -2.95
N TYR A 75 8.37 9.56 -4.24
CA TYR A 75 9.74 9.25 -4.64
C TYR A 75 10.72 10.32 -4.13
N PRO A 76 11.89 9.92 -3.58
CA PRO A 76 12.87 10.85 -3.03
C PRO A 76 13.72 11.53 -4.10
N VAL A 77 13.55 11.16 -5.37
CA VAL A 77 14.33 11.67 -6.50
C VAL A 77 13.42 12.01 -7.69
N ASP A 78 13.88 12.96 -8.51
CA ASP A 78 13.27 13.26 -9.79
C ASP A 78 13.44 12.08 -10.76
N ILE A 79 12.42 11.82 -11.58
CA ILE A 79 12.44 10.74 -12.57
C ILE A 79 12.47 11.36 -13.97
N PRO A 80 13.44 11.01 -14.82
CA PRO A 80 13.57 11.60 -16.15
C PRO A 80 12.31 11.40 -17.00
N ALA A 81 11.94 12.41 -17.78
CA ALA A 81 10.74 12.39 -18.64
C ALA A 81 10.70 11.22 -19.64
N GLY A 82 11.87 10.69 -20.03
CA GLY A 82 11.97 9.58 -20.98
C GLY A 82 11.62 8.19 -20.42
N ILE A 83 11.39 8.05 -19.10
CA ILE A 83 11.04 6.75 -18.51
C ILE A 83 9.52 6.51 -18.69
N PRO A 84 9.09 5.40 -19.34
CA PRO A 84 7.68 5.11 -19.52
C PRO A 84 6.92 4.99 -18.18
N LEU A 85 5.62 5.28 -18.19
CA LEU A 85 4.66 5.19 -17.07
C LEU A 85 4.89 6.16 -15.90
N VAL A 86 6.13 6.52 -15.57
CA VAL A 86 6.49 7.27 -14.35
C VAL A 86 7.39 8.48 -14.60
N GLY A 87 7.90 8.64 -15.82
CA GLY A 87 8.79 9.75 -16.20
C GLY A 87 8.17 11.13 -16.00
N GLY A 88 9.04 12.10 -15.72
CA GLY A 88 8.64 13.50 -15.50
C GLY A 88 8.22 13.79 -14.06
N TYR A 89 8.28 12.79 -13.18
CA TYR A 89 8.05 12.99 -11.76
C TYR A 89 9.07 13.98 -11.17
N LYS A 90 8.54 14.94 -10.42
CA LYS A 90 9.29 15.85 -9.56
C LYS A 90 8.98 15.54 -8.13
N VAL A 91 10.01 15.57 -7.27
CA VAL A 91 9.83 15.35 -5.83
C VAL A 91 8.75 16.28 -5.28
N VAL A 92 7.72 15.71 -4.66
CA VAL A 92 6.56 16.43 -4.12
C VAL A 92 6.63 16.51 -2.60
N SER A 93 6.84 17.71 -2.06
CA SER A 93 6.83 17.99 -0.61
C SER A 93 5.61 18.82 -0.18
N SER A 94 4.60 18.96 -1.04
CA SER A 94 3.42 19.75 -0.72
C SER A 94 2.57 19.06 0.36
N PRO A 95 2.00 19.83 1.31
CA PRO A 95 1.07 19.30 2.30
C PRO A 95 -0.19 18.73 1.66
N GLN A 96 -0.71 17.64 2.23
CA GLN A 96 -1.94 16.99 1.75
C GLN A 96 -2.91 16.77 2.92
N PRO A 97 -4.08 17.45 2.95
CA PRO A 97 -4.99 17.39 4.10
C PRO A 97 -5.89 16.14 4.15
N ALA A 98 -6.01 15.42 3.04
CA ALA A 98 -6.96 14.30 2.88
C ALA A 98 -6.43 13.28 1.86
N PRO A 99 -6.92 12.02 1.89
CA PRO A 99 -6.51 10.99 0.94
C PRO A 99 -7.01 11.26 -0.48
N GLY A 100 -6.32 10.67 -1.46
CA GLY A 100 -6.77 10.62 -2.85
C GLY A 100 -5.62 10.52 -3.85
N GLY A 101 -5.86 9.83 -4.97
CA GLY A 101 -4.86 9.60 -6.04
C GLY A 101 -4.58 10.82 -6.93
N GLY A 102 -5.19 11.97 -6.63
CA GLY A 102 -4.99 13.21 -7.36
C GLY A 102 -5.74 14.39 -6.74
N ALA A 103 -5.41 15.60 -7.17
CA ALA A 103 -5.93 16.84 -6.58
C ALA A 103 -7.46 16.93 -6.54
N ALA A 104 -8.15 16.41 -7.57
CA ALA A 104 -9.60 16.38 -7.63
C ALA A 104 -10.21 15.51 -6.52
N GLN A 105 -9.70 14.29 -6.33
CA GLN A 105 -10.20 13.38 -5.31
C GLN A 105 -9.86 13.87 -3.89
N ILE A 106 -8.64 14.39 -3.68
CA ILE A 106 -8.22 15.00 -2.41
C ILE A 106 -9.18 16.13 -2.03
N THR A 107 -9.50 16.99 -3.00
CA THR A 107 -10.44 18.10 -2.82
C THR A 107 -11.85 17.61 -2.50
N GLU A 108 -12.32 16.58 -3.21
CA GLU A 108 -13.64 15.98 -2.99
C GLU A 108 -13.78 15.41 -1.57
N VAL A 109 -12.79 14.61 -1.12
CA VAL A 109 -12.76 14.03 0.22
C VAL A 109 -12.67 15.12 1.28
N ALA A 110 -11.74 16.07 1.15
CA ALA A 110 -11.58 17.18 2.09
C ALA A 110 -12.87 18.00 2.22
N THR A 111 -13.51 18.35 1.10
CA THR A 111 -14.75 19.13 1.08
C THR A 111 -15.90 18.37 1.75
N ALA A 112 -16.03 17.07 1.48
CA ALA A 112 -17.06 16.24 2.11
C ALA A 112 -16.83 16.09 3.63
N MET A 113 -15.58 15.98 4.07
CA MET A 113 -15.21 15.95 5.50
C MET A 113 -15.52 17.28 6.20
N LEU A 114 -15.14 18.41 5.59
CA LEU A 114 -15.44 19.75 6.07
C LEU A 114 -16.96 19.98 6.18
N GLY A 115 -17.74 19.50 5.19
CA GLY A 115 -19.20 19.55 5.20
C GLY A 115 -19.86 18.74 6.32
N LYS A 116 -19.18 17.70 6.83
CA LYS A 116 -19.57 16.94 8.04
C LYS A 116 -19.13 17.61 9.34
N GLY A 117 -18.42 18.74 9.27
CA GLY A 117 -17.92 19.49 10.42
C GLY A 117 -16.60 18.97 10.98
N TYR A 118 -15.85 18.20 10.20
CA TYR A 118 -14.52 17.69 10.59
C TYR A 118 -13.43 18.64 10.12
N ALA A 119 -12.42 18.87 10.96
CA ALA A 119 -11.21 19.53 10.49
C ALA A 119 -10.33 18.51 9.78
N VAL A 120 -9.66 18.91 8.70
CA VAL A 120 -8.73 18.06 7.95
C VAL A 120 -7.35 18.70 7.97
N ALA A 121 -6.31 17.91 8.21
CA ALA A 121 -4.94 18.39 8.24
C ALA A 121 -3.97 17.35 7.70
N GLY A 122 -2.82 17.81 7.22
CA GLY A 122 -1.70 16.95 6.89
C GLY A 122 -0.44 17.74 6.58
N SER A 123 0.69 17.05 6.61
CA SER A 123 2.01 17.59 6.28
C SER A 123 2.51 17.01 4.96
N GLY A 124 3.47 17.69 4.33
CA GLY A 124 4.23 17.14 3.22
C GLY A 124 5.48 16.36 3.66
N PHE A 125 5.77 16.33 4.97
CA PHE A 125 7.02 15.84 5.56
C PHE A 125 8.27 16.58 5.05
N VAL A 126 9.37 16.54 5.81
CA VAL A 126 10.60 17.26 5.44
C VAL A 126 11.38 16.53 4.34
N THR A 127 11.38 15.20 4.37
CA THR A 127 12.04 14.33 3.38
C THR A 127 11.02 13.41 2.72
N GLN A 128 11.24 13.06 1.46
CA GLN A 128 10.44 12.06 0.74
C GLN A 128 11.17 10.71 0.74
N GLY A 129 10.53 9.68 0.21
CA GLY A 129 10.94 8.28 0.35
C GLY A 129 10.29 7.59 1.56
N TRP A 130 10.96 6.57 2.07
CA TRP A 130 10.66 5.90 3.32
C TRP A 130 11.06 6.82 4.47
N ASN A 131 10.12 7.65 4.87
CA ASN A 131 10.30 8.72 5.86
C ASN A 131 9.51 8.46 7.15
N ALA A 132 9.17 7.20 7.45
CA ALA A 132 8.21 6.85 8.50
C ALA A 132 8.53 7.46 9.87
N ASP A 133 9.79 7.41 10.30
CA ASP A 133 10.26 8.02 11.55
C ASP A 133 10.09 9.54 11.55
N SER A 134 10.44 10.20 10.45
CA SER A 134 10.26 11.64 10.30
C SER A 134 8.79 12.01 10.30
N GLY A 135 7.96 11.32 9.52
CA GLY A 135 6.53 11.59 9.43
C GLY A 135 5.81 11.37 10.76
N LEU A 136 6.23 10.36 11.54
CA LEU A 136 5.75 10.15 12.90
C LEU A 136 6.08 11.34 13.82
N LYS A 137 7.33 11.83 13.79
CA LYS A 137 7.75 13.01 14.57
C LYS A 137 6.96 14.26 14.15
N THR A 138 6.83 14.51 12.84
CA THR A 138 6.06 15.62 12.28
C THR A 138 4.60 15.57 12.75
N ASN A 139 3.97 14.39 12.73
CA ASN A 139 2.58 14.21 13.17
C ASN A 139 2.39 14.50 14.67
N VAL A 140 3.29 14.03 15.53
CA VAL A 140 3.25 14.30 16.97
C VAL A 140 3.30 15.81 17.23
N GLU A 141 4.23 16.51 16.59
CA GLU A 141 4.36 17.96 16.73
C GLU A 141 3.13 18.69 16.18
N LEU A 142 2.65 18.30 14.99
CA LEU A 142 1.51 18.93 14.33
C LEU A 142 0.24 18.81 15.17
N ILE A 143 -0.01 17.67 15.81
CA ILE A 143 -1.14 17.53 16.76
C ILE A 143 -1.04 18.57 17.89
N GLY A 144 0.15 18.77 18.44
CA GLY A 144 0.41 19.75 19.49
C GLY A 144 0.15 21.19 19.02
N ILE A 145 0.67 21.56 17.85
CA ILE A 145 0.45 22.87 17.22
C ILE A 145 -1.04 23.12 17.02
N LEU A 146 -1.76 22.16 16.44
CA LEU A 146 -3.17 22.30 16.10
C LEU A 146 -4.05 22.38 17.35
N LYS A 147 -3.80 21.54 18.37
CA LYS A 147 -4.54 21.61 19.65
C LYS A 147 -4.33 22.94 20.36
N LYS A 148 -3.13 23.51 20.31
CA LYS A 148 -2.85 24.85 20.85
C LYS A 148 -3.59 25.94 20.08
N LYS A 149 -3.57 25.90 18.74
CA LYS A 149 -4.22 26.90 17.89
C LYS A 149 -5.75 26.82 17.93
N PHE A 150 -6.28 25.61 17.98
CA PHE A 150 -7.71 25.32 17.94
C PHE A 150 -8.10 24.53 19.21
N PRO A 151 -8.31 25.20 20.35
CA PRO A 151 -8.63 24.54 21.62
C PRO A 151 -9.97 23.77 21.60
N LYS A 152 -10.79 23.96 20.56
CA LYS A 152 -12.00 23.17 20.31
C LYS A 152 -11.71 21.76 19.82
N ILE A 153 -10.47 21.43 19.45
CA ILE A 153 -10.08 20.05 19.09
C ILE A 153 -10.12 19.20 20.36
N THR A 154 -11.16 18.41 20.51
CA THR A 154 -11.34 17.45 21.60
C THR A 154 -11.06 16.02 21.16
N LYS A 155 -11.11 15.76 19.85
CA LYS A 155 -10.90 14.44 19.25
C LYS A 155 -9.91 14.50 18.09
N VAL A 156 -9.02 13.51 18.00
CA VAL A 156 -8.08 13.35 16.88
C VAL A 156 -8.20 11.95 16.29
N VAL A 157 -8.52 11.88 15.00
CA VAL A 157 -8.44 10.66 14.20
C VAL A 157 -7.17 10.73 13.36
N ALA A 158 -6.27 9.78 13.55
CA ALA A 158 -5.14 9.59 12.64
C ALA A 158 -5.53 8.60 11.54
N TRP A 159 -5.21 8.93 10.30
CA TRP A 159 -5.48 8.06 9.15
C TRP A 159 -4.46 8.33 8.04
N GLY A 160 -4.24 7.34 7.19
CA GLY A 160 -3.24 7.45 6.14
C GLY A 160 -3.26 6.25 5.22
N GLU A 161 -2.76 6.44 4.01
CA GLU A 161 -2.69 5.41 2.97
C GLU A 161 -1.24 4.98 2.73
N SER A 162 -1.00 3.71 2.38
CA SER A 162 0.35 3.20 2.06
C SER A 162 1.32 3.41 3.24
N LEU A 163 2.48 4.02 3.01
CA LEU A 163 3.41 4.48 4.05
C LEU A 163 2.73 5.36 5.11
N GLY A 164 1.72 6.15 4.74
CA GLY A 164 0.92 6.92 5.68
C GLY A 164 0.08 6.06 6.61
N GLY A 165 -0.38 4.90 6.13
CA GLY A 165 -1.01 3.87 6.96
C GLY A 165 -0.01 3.25 7.95
N PHE A 166 1.23 3.03 7.50
CA PHE A 166 2.34 2.60 8.37
C PHE A 166 2.61 3.64 9.48
N ILE A 167 2.75 4.92 9.12
CA ILE A 167 2.93 6.02 10.09
C ILE A 167 1.74 6.12 11.05
N THR A 168 0.51 5.95 10.55
CA THR A 168 -0.72 5.97 11.37
C THR A 168 -0.70 4.89 12.43
N GLN A 169 -0.31 3.65 12.07
CA GLN A 169 -0.19 2.56 13.03
C GLN A 169 0.94 2.84 14.04
N GLY A 170 2.09 3.34 13.59
CA GLY A 170 3.17 3.76 14.48
C GLY A 170 2.75 4.84 15.49
N LEU A 171 1.94 5.81 15.07
CA LEU A 171 1.37 6.83 15.94
C LEU A 171 0.40 6.24 16.97
N ALA A 172 -0.48 5.34 16.53
CA ALA A 172 -1.42 4.64 17.41
C ALA A 172 -0.73 3.76 18.45
N GLU A 173 0.39 3.12 18.09
CA GLU A 173 1.16 2.28 19.00
C GLU A 173 1.98 3.10 19.99
N LYS A 174 2.74 4.10 19.52
CA LYS A 174 3.73 4.82 20.33
C LYS A 174 3.16 6.03 21.07
N TYR A 175 2.09 6.65 20.55
CA TYR A 175 1.50 7.87 21.11
C TYR A 175 -0.03 7.78 21.25
N PRO A 176 -0.57 6.72 21.90
CA PRO A 176 -2.01 6.49 21.97
C PRO A 176 -2.78 7.57 22.72
N THR A 177 -2.11 8.40 23.53
CA THR A 177 -2.75 9.52 24.24
C THR A 177 -2.95 10.76 23.36
N LEU A 178 -2.35 10.80 22.17
CA LEU A 178 -2.49 11.94 21.24
C LEU A 178 -3.68 11.79 20.30
N ILE A 179 -4.18 10.57 20.11
CA ILE A 179 -5.24 10.22 19.16
C ILE A 179 -6.35 9.42 19.83
N ASP A 180 -7.56 9.51 19.30
CA ASP A 180 -8.76 8.83 19.82
C ASP A 180 -9.19 7.64 18.94
N ALA A 181 -8.78 7.63 17.68
CA ALA A 181 -8.95 6.50 16.78
C ALA A 181 -7.88 6.52 15.67
N ALA A 182 -7.60 5.36 15.11
CA ALA A 182 -6.67 5.18 13.99
C ALA A 182 -7.35 4.48 12.82
N ALA A 183 -7.02 4.89 11.59
CA ALA A 183 -7.45 4.21 10.38
C ALA A 183 -6.28 4.05 9.39
N PRO A 184 -5.42 3.04 9.57
CA PRO A 184 -4.38 2.72 8.60
C PRO A 184 -4.99 2.05 7.36
N LEU A 185 -4.75 2.60 6.19
CA LEU A 185 -5.33 2.18 4.92
C LEU A 185 -4.21 1.64 4.02
N CYS A 186 -4.44 0.51 3.34
CA CYS A 186 -3.50 -0.12 2.39
C CYS A 186 -2.04 -0.09 2.90
N MET A 187 -1.84 -0.41 4.19
CA MET A 187 -0.57 -0.22 4.86
C MET A 187 0.39 -1.39 4.59
N ALA A 188 1.69 -1.09 4.50
CA ALA A 188 2.71 -2.08 4.87
C ALA A 188 2.63 -2.32 6.39
N ALA A 189 3.00 -3.50 6.86
CA ALA A 189 2.98 -3.85 8.28
C ALA A 189 4.35 -4.31 8.78
N GLY A 190 4.49 -4.53 10.09
CA GLY A 190 5.74 -5.00 10.68
C GLY A 190 6.90 -4.00 10.53
N SER A 191 7.65 -4.08 9.44
CA SER A 191 8.86 -3.28 9.18
C SER A 191 9.02 -2.98 7.69
N VAL A 192 9.95 -2.07 7.37
CA VAL A 192 10.34 -1.83 5.97
C VAL A 192 11.02 -3.05 5.34
N GLU A 193 11.77 -3.84 6.12
CA GLU A 193 12.48 -5.04 5.65
C GLU A 193 11.50 -6.09 5.11
N ALA A 194 10.35 -6.21 5.77
CA ALA A 194 9.27 -7.06 5.34
C ALA A 194 8.87 -6.73 3.89
N GLU A 195 8.51 -5.47 3.62
CA GLU A 195 8.11 -5.02 2.28
C GLU A 195 9.25 -5.12 1.25
N LEU A 196 10.47 -4.75 1.64
CA LEU A 196 11.64 -4.84 0.77
C LEU A 196 12.08 -6.29 0.48
N THR A 197 11.69 -7.26 1.30
CA THR A 197 11.90 -8.68 0.98
C THR A 197 11.07 -9.10 -0.23
N MET A 198 9.80 -8.67 -0.29
CA MET A 198 8.93 -8.91 -1.46
C MET A 198 9.48 -8.22 -2.71
N GLY A 199 9.83 -6.93 -2.61
CA GLY A 199 10.43 -6.19 -3.72
C GLY A 199 11.75 -6.80 -4.19
N GLY A 200 12.63 -7.14 -3.27
CA GLY A 200 13.93 -7.76 -3.56
C GLY A 200 13.81 -9.14 -4.19
N ASP A 201 12.91 -9.99 -3.72
CA ASP A 201 12.64 -11.30 -4.34
C ASP A 201 12.16 -11.15 -5.78
N ALA A 202 11.26 -10.20 -6.05
CA ALA A 202 10.76 -9.93 -7.38
C ALA A 202 11.88 -9.42 -8.30
N LEU A 203 12.67 -8.43 -7.87
CA LEU A 203 13.78 -7.89 -8.65
C LEU A 203 14.87 -8.93 -8.90
N TRP A 204 15.22 -9.72 -7.89
CA TRP A 204 16.17 -10.83 -8.01
C TRP A 204 15.64 -11.91 -8.97
N GLY A 205 14.35 -12.25 -8.90
CA GLY A 205 13.72 -13.19 -9.82
C GLY A 205 13.74 -12.70 -11.27
N LEU A 206 13.39 -11.43 -11.50
CA LEU A 206 13.44 -10.81 -12.83
C LEU A 206 14.87 -10.80 -13.39
N LYS A 207 15.84 -10.45 -12.55
CA LYS A 207 17.28 -10.50 -12.89
C LYS A 207 17.72 -11.91 -13.28
N THR A 208 17.33 -12.90 -12.49
CA THR A 208 17.80 -14.28 -12.62
C THR A 208 17.19 -15.02 -13.82
N PHE A 209 15.92 -14.74 -14.14
CA PHE A 209 15.22 -15.41 -15.24
C PHE A 209 15.26 -14.63 -16.56
N PHE A 210 15.18 -13.30 -16.54
CA PHE A 210 14.87 -12.54 -17.76
C PHE A 210 15.98 -11.59 -18.20
N ASP A 211 16.69 -10.94 -17.28
CA ASP A 211 17.78 -10.02 -17.64
C ASP A 211 18.84 -9.90 -16.54
N PRO A 212 19.99 -10.60 -16.66
CA PRO A 212 21.03 -10.54 -15.64
C PRO A 212 21.76 -9.18 -15.58
N THR A 213 21.48 -8.26 -16.51
CA THR A 213 22.05 -6.90 -16.47
C THR A 213 21.33 -5.98 -15.49
N LEU A 214 20.17 -6.38 -14.95
CA LEU A 214 19.53 -5.71 -13.82
C LEU A 214 20.52 -5.63 -12.65
N VAL A 215 20.63 -4.46 -12.02
CA VAL A 215 21.43 -4.31 -10.80
C VAL A 215 20.65 -4.95 -9.64
N GLY A 216 19.40 -4.51 -9.45
CA GLY A 216 18.40 -5.11 -8.57
C GLY A 216 18.58 -4.80 -7.08
N GLY A 217 19.51 -3.91 -6.73
CA GLY A 217 19.92 -3.58 -5.36
C GLY A 217 21.45 -3.45 -5.27
N ASN A 218 21.94 -3.08 -4.08
CA ASN A 218 23.31 -2.67 -3.82
C ASN A 218 23.78 -1.56 -4.77
N TYR A 219 22.95 -0.54 -4.94
CA TYR A 219 23.24 0.59 -5.83
C TYR A 219 24.48 1.35 -5.37
N ALA A 220 25.26 1.84 -6.33
CA ALA A 220 26.43 2.67 -6.06
C ALA A 220 26.04 3.99 -5.36
N ALA A 221 26.99 4.67 -4.73
CA ALA A 221 26.71 5.99 -4.16
C ALA A 221 26.53 7.07 -5.24
N GLY A 222 25.75 8.10 -4.93
CA GLY A 222 25.64 9.31 -5.73
C GLY A 222 25.03 9.09 -7.12
N ALA A 223 25.51 9.84 -8.11
CA ALA A 223 24.96 9.85 -9.48
C ALA A 223 24.99 8.47 -10.15
N ALA A 224 25.96 7.62 -9.81
CA ALA A 224 26.05 6.27 -10.36
C ALA A 224 24.90 5.38 -9.88
N GLY A 225 24.58 5.40 -8.58
CA GLY A 225 23.44 4.65 -8.03
C GLY A 225 22.11 5.12 -8.59
N TYR A 226 21.94 6.44 -8.69
CA TYR A 226 20.76 7.02 -9.33
C TYR A 226 20.60 6.50 -10.77
N ALA A 227 21.66 6.53 -11.58
CA ALA A 227 21.63 6.03 -12.95
C ALA A 227 21.32 4.52 -13.01
N GLN A 228 21.85 3.73 -12.08
CA GLN A 228 21.55 2.31 -11.97
C GLN A 228 20.08 2.06 -11.62
N ALA A 229 19.52 2.76 -10.63
CA ALA A 229 18.12 2.63 -10.24
C ALA A 229 17.17 3.04 -11.38
N MET A 230 17.44 4.16 -12.05
CA MET A 230 16.67 4.58 -13.23
C MET A 230 16.78 3.57 -14.38
N GLY A 231 17.98 3.04 -14.61
CA GLY A 231 18.22 1.99 -15.60
C GLY A 231 17.48 0.69 -15.28
N ASP A 232 17.37 0.32 -14.01
CA ASP A 232 16.61 -0.86 -13.59
C ASP A 232 15.10 -0.68 -13.82
N ILE A 233 14.54 0.51 -13.58
CA ILE A 233 13.13 0.80 -13.93
C ILE A 233 12.92 0.55 -15.43
N VAL A 234 13.79 1.08 -16.29
CA VAL A 234 13.70 0.89 -17.75
C VAL A 234 13.79 -0.59 -18.12
N LYS A 235 14.72 -1.34 -17.52
CA LYS A 235 14.87 -2.78 -17.78
C LYS A 235 13.66 -3.58 -17.33
N VAL A 236 13.11 -3.32 -16.15
CA VAL A 236 11.91 -4.03 -15.68
C VAL A 236 10.72 -3.75 -16.60
N LEU A 237 10.51 -2.50 -17.01
CA LEU A 237 9.46 -2.17 -17.97
C LEU A 237 9.70 -2.81 -19.35
N THR A 238 10.96 -2.93 -19.76
CA THR A 238 11.33 -3.63 -21.00
C THR A 238 11.05 -5.14 -20.92
N ILE A 239 11.37 -5.77 -19.79
CA ILE A 239 11.03 -7.18 -19.53
C ILE A 239 9.51 -7.35 -19.58
N ALA A 240 8.76 -6.48 -18.89
CA ALA A 240 7.30 -6.54 -18.86
C ALA A 240 6.69 -6.41 -20.27
N GLY A 241 7.13 -5.42 -21.05
CA GLY A 241 6.68 -5.24 -22.44
C GLY A 241 7.05 -6.42 -23.35
N THR A 242 8.25 -6.99 -23.19
CA THR A 242 8.69 -8.16 -23.96
C THR A 242 7.85 -9.39 -23.63
N LEU A 243 7.58 -9.64 -22.35
CA LEU A 243 6.74 -10.74 -21.90
C LEU A 243 5.28 -10.54 -22.35
N GLN A 244 4.77 -9.30 -22.30
CA GLN A 244 3.44 -8.96 -22.81
C GLN A 244 3.32 -9.33 -24.29
N ALA A 245 4.27 -8.90 -25.11
CA ALA A 245 4.30 -9.20 -26.54
C ALA A 245 4.44 -10.70 -26.81
N ALA A 246 5.31 -11.40 -26.06
CA ALA A 246 5.50 -12.85 -26.21
C ALA A 246 4.24 -13.64 -25.86
N ILE A 247 3.54 -13.27 -24.77
CA ILE A 247 2.27 -13.89 -24.37
C ILE A 247 1.17 -13.60 -25.40
N ALA A 248 1.11 -12.37 -25.94
CA ALA A 248 0.15 -12.04 -26.98
C ALA A 248 0.39 -12.84 -28.27
N ALA A 249 1.66 -13.07 -28.64
CA ALA A 249 2.02 -13.82 -29.84
C ALA A 249 1.77 -15.33 -29.70
N ASN A 250 2.09 -15.91 -28.54
CA ASN A 250 1.81 -17.30 -28.23
C ASN A 250 1.57 -17.46 -26.71
N PRO A 251 0.32 -17.51 -26.25
CA PRO A 251 0.04 -17.49 -24.82
C PRO A 251 0.31 -18.84 -24.14
N THR A 252 0.31 -19.96 -24.88
CA THR A 252 0.56 -21.29 -24.29
C THR A 252 2.05 -21.53 -24.07
N ALA A 253 2.87 -21.12 -25.04
CA ALA A 253 4.33 -21.25 -25.03
C ALA A 253 5.03 -19.95 -25.44
N PRO A 254 4.88 -18.85 -24.68
CA PRO A 254 5.58 -17.60 -24.98
C PRO A 254 7.09 -17.77 -24.94
N ALA A 255 7.76 -17.13 -25.90
CA ALA A 255 9.21 -17.11 -25.99
C ALA A 255 9.84 -16.38 -24.79
N TRP A 256 11.10 -16.70 -24.52
CA TRP A 256 11.91 -15.99 -23.53
C TRP A 256 12.44 -14.67 -24.10
N PRO A 257 12.56 -13.61 -23.27
CA PRO A 257 13.27 -12.40 -23.66
C PRO A 257 14.69 -12.72 -24.16
N ALA A 258 15.15 -12.04 -25.22
CA ALA A 258 16.49 -12.24 -25.78
C ALA A 258 17.63 -11.91 -24.79
N THR A 259 17.33 -11.09 -23.78
CA THR A 259 18.20 -10.78 -22.65
C THR A 259 18.43 -11.97 -21.72
N SER A 260 17.51 -12.95 -21.70
CA SER A 260 17.56 -14.09 -20.80
C SER A 260 18.75 -15.01 -21.10
N LYS A 261 19.49 -15.34 -20.03
CA LYS A 261 20.67 -16.23 -20.07
C LYS A 261 20.43 -17.58 -19.39
N VAL A 262 19.17 -17.90 -19.06
CA VAL A 262 18.83 -19.23 -18.53
C VAL A 262 19.20 -20.31 -19.56
N PRO A 263 19.60 -21.52 -19.12
CA PRO A 263 19.99 -22.60 -20.02
C PRO A 263 18.81 -23.12 -20.84
N ASP A 264 19.08 -23.83 -21.95
CA ASP A 264 18.06 -24.32 -22.87
C ASP A 264 17.04 -25.26 -22.20
N SER A 265 17.46 -26.01 -21.18
CA SER A 265 16.57 -26.83 -20.36
C SER A 265 15.50 -26.02 -19.64
N ILE A 266 15.81 -24.80 -19.21
CA ILE A 266 14.83 -23.87 -18.63
C ILE A 266 14.06 -23.15 -19.74
N LYS A 267 14.68 -22.86 -20.89
CA LYS A 267 13.97 -22.25 -22.03
C LYS A 267 12.90 -23.14 -22.64
N ALA A 268 12.98 -24.46 -22.43
CA ALA A 268 11.93 -25.40 -22.79
C ALA A 268 10.62 -25.18 -22.01
N ILE A 269 10.68 -24.52 -20.85
CA ILE A 269 9.51 -24.11 -20.07
C ILE A 269 9.02 -22.76 -20.60
N PRO A 270 7.70 -22.55 -20.79
CA PRO A 270 7.17 -21.25 -21.22
C PRO A 270 7.58 -20.09 -20.30
N SER A 271 7.98 -18.94 -20.86
CA SER A 271 8.47 -17.79 -20.07
C SER A 271 7.42 -17.24 -19.09
N ARG A 272 6.11 -17.38 -19.40
CA ARG A 272 5.03 -17.04 -18.48
C ARG A 272 5.06 -17.82 -17.16
N SER A 273 5.60 -19.03 -17.15
CA SER A 273 5.67 -19.85 -15.95
C SER A 273 6.76 -19.35 -15.01
N ALA A 274 7.89 -18.88 -15.53
CA ALA A 274 8.89 -18.18 -14.73
C ALA A 274 8.35 -16.85 -14.20
N LEU A 275 7.54 -16.12 -14.99
CA LEU A 275 6.90 -14.88 -14.54
C LEU A 275 5.95 -15.15 -13.35
N VAL A 276 5.09 -16.15 -13.47
CA VAL A 276 4.20 -16.57 -12.38
C VAL A 276 5.02 -16.98 -11.16
N LEU A 277 6.05 -17.81 -11.34
CA LEU A 277 6.94 -18.23 -10.25
C LEU A 277 7.53 -17.02 -9.51
N VAL A 278 8.04 -16.02 -10.22
CA VAL A 278 8.56 -14.77 -9.63
C VAL A 278 7.47 -14.04 -8.84
N GLY A 279 6.26 -13.94 -9.37
CA GLY A 279 5.13 -13.32 -8.67
C GLY A 279 4.77 -14.04 -7.37
N VAL A 280 4.47 -15.34 -7.44
CA VAL A 280 4.02 -16.10 -6.27
C VAL A 280 5.12 -16.31 -5.23
N MET A 281 6.39 -16.44 -5.65
CA MET A 281 7.51 -16.58 -4.69
C MET A 281 7.80 -15.28 -3.95
N SER A 282 7.54 -14.11 -4.57
CA SER A 282 7.70 -12.79 -3.94
C SER A 282 6.47 -12.36 -3.13
N GLY A 283 5.30 -12.99 -3.37
CA GLY A 283 4.04 -12.63 -2.72
C GLY A 283 3.20 -11.62 -3.52
N ILE A 284 3.56 -11.33 -4.77
CA ILE A 284 2.76 -10.53 -5.70
C ILE A 284 1.50 -11.33 -6.08
N PRO A 285 0.28 -10.78 -5.90
CA PRO A 285 -0.95 -11.45 -6.29
C PRO A 285 -1.01 -11.75 -7.79
N THR A 286 -1.67 -12.85 -8.16
CA THR A 286 -1.97 -13.16 -9.56
C THR A 286 -3.29 -12.53 -10.05
N GLN A 287 -4.05 -11.91 -9.15
CA GLN A 287 -5.17 -11.03 -9.47
C GLN A 287 -4.67 -9.60 -9.57
N SER A 288 -5.08 -8.86 -10.59
CA SER A 288 -4.62 -7.49 -10.86
C SER A 288 -5.77 -6.60 -11.30
N ALA A 289 -5.49 -5.34 -11.67
CA ALA A 289 -6.51 -4.37 -12.10
C ALA A 289 -7.52 -4.93 -13.12
N HIS A 290 -7.07 -5.72 -14.08
CA HIS A 290 -7.90 -6.21 -15.18
C HIS A 290 -7.98 -7.74 -15.28
N PHE A 291 -7.21 -8.48 -14.48
CA PHE A 291 -7.16 -9.94 -14.53
C PHE A 291 -7.59 -10.57 -13.22
N ASP A 292 -8.73 -11.26 -13.26
CA ASP A 292 -9.33 -11.97 -12.13
C ASP A 292 -8.74 -13.36 -11.86
N ASN A 293 -7.63 -13.71 -12.52
CA ASN A 293 -6.91 -14.98 -12.45
C ASN A 293 -7.71 -16.26 -12.77
N SER A 294 -8.95 -16.14 -13.24
CA SER A 294 -9.90 -17.26 -13.30
C SER A 294 -10.87 -17.23 -14.49
N THR A 295 -10.83 -16.17 -15.31
CA THR A 295 -11.65 -16.03 -16.52
C THR A 295 -10.77 -16.07 -17.77
N GLY A 296 -11.13 -16.91 -18.73
CA GLY A 296 -10.57 -16.92 -20.10
C GLY A 296 -11.51 -16.29 -21.13
N PRO A 297 -11.07 -16.14 -22.39
CA PRO A 297 -11.92 -15.65 -23.48
C PRO A 297 -12.89 -16.74 -23.98
N GLY A 298 -14.03 -16.31 -24.54
CA GLY A 298 -14.99 -17.19 -25.21
C GLY A 298 -15.94 -17.94 -24.26
N ASP A 299 -16.42 -19.10 -24.71
CA ASP A 299 -17.42 -19.93 -24.00
C ASP A 299 -16.82 -20.55 -22.72
N PRO A 300 -17.39 -20.27 -21.53
CA PRO A 300 -16.94 -20.85 -20.26
C PRO A 300 -16.93 -22.37 -20.17
N THR A 301 -17.66 -23.06 -21.06
CA THR A 301 -17.73 -24.53 -21.11
C THR A 301 -16.64 -25.15 -21.99
N ALA A 302 -15.93 -24.34 -22.79
CA ALA A 302 -14.90 -24.83 -23.70
C ALA A 302 -13.58 -25.13 -22.97
N THR A 303 -12.88 -26.20 -23.38
CA THR A 303 -11.54 -26.55 -22.86
C THR A 303 -10.53 -25.41 -23.03
N ALA A 304 -10.64 -24.64 -24.12
CA ALA A 304 -9.79 -23.48 -24.37
C ALA A 304 -9.97 -22.38 -23.31
N TYR A 305 -11.21 -22.13 -22.87
CA TYR A 305 -11.50 -21.19 -21.78
C TYR A 305 -10.84 -21.64 -20.49
N VAL A 306 -11.05 -22.91 -20.10
CA VAL A 306 -10.51 -23.46 -18.84
C VAL A 306 -8.98 -23.46 -18.83
N SER A 307 -8.37 -23.80 -19.96
CA SER A 307 -6.90 -23.79 -20.12
C SER A 307 -6.35 -22.37 -20.00
N TYR A 308 -7.00 -21.40 -20.63
CA TYR A 308 -6.61 -19.99 -20.52
C TYR A 308 -6.79 -19.46 -19.11
N ALA A 309 -7.96 -19.69 -18.51
CA ALA A 309 -8.31 -19.26 -17.17
C ALA A 309 -7.30 -19.75 -16.13
N SER A 310 -6.88 -21.02 -16.21
CA SER A 310 -5.99 -21.62 -15.21
C SER A 310 -4.50 -21.36 -15.44
N ALA A 311 -4.06 -21.14 -16.69
CA ALA A 311 -2.64 -21.07 -17.03
C ALA A 311 -2.16 -19.68 -17.50
N ILE A 312 -3.01 -18.92 -18.18
CA ILE A 312 -2.64 -17.67 -18.86
C ILE A 312 -3.13 -16.45 -18.07
N SER A 313 -4.37 -16.49 -17.56
CA SER A 313 -4.92 -15.38 -16.75
C SER A 313 -4.05 -15.05 -15.51
N PRO A 314 -3.56 -16.03 -14.72
CA PRO A 314 -2.65 -15.74 -13.61
C PRO A 314 -1.33 -15.11 -14.05
N ALA A 315 -0.81 -15.45 -15.24
CA ALA A 315 0.41 -14.88 -15.77
C ALA A 315 0.22 -13.42 -16.20
N LEU A 316 -0.92 -13.10 -16.83
CA LEU A 316 -1.27 -11.73 -17.20
C LEU A 316 -1.50 -10.85 -15.97
N GLY A 317 -2.17 -11.36 -14.94
CA GLY A 317 -2.32 -10.63 -13.69
C GLY A 317 -1.00 -10.41 -12.96
N THR A 318 -0.13 -11.42 -12.94
CA THR A 318 1.23 -11.28 -12.40
C THR A 318 2.04 -10.24 -13.19
N LEU A 319 1.93 -10.23 -14.52
CA LEU A 319 2.61 -9.26 -15.38
C LEU A 319 2.20 -7.83 -15.06
N GLU A 320 0.90 -7.58 -14.99
CA GLU A 320 0.33 -6.26 -14.69
C GLU A 320 0.78 -5.77 -13.31
N ASN A 321 0.73 -6.64 -12.31
CA ASN A 321 1.13 -6.30 -10.96
C ASN A 321 2.64 -6.08 -10.82
N ILE A 322 3.49 -6.90 -11.46
CA ILE A 322 4.95 -6.70 -11.45
C ILE A 322 5.30 -5.36 -12.11
N ALA A 323 4.70 -5.03 -13.25
CA ALA A 323 4.95 -3.76 -13.93
C ALA A 323 4.60 -2.55 -13.03
N GLN A 324 3.51 -2.65 -12.26
CA GLN A 324 3.11 -1.62 -11.30
C GLN A 324 4.04 -1.56 -10.07
N ALA A 325 4.28 -2.70 -9.43
CA ALA A 325 4.98 -2.77 -8.15
C ALA A 325 6.49 -2.55 -8.28
N ALA A 326 7.10 -2.96 -9.40
CA ALA A 326 8.56 -2.93 -9.55
C ALA A 326 9.14 -1.51 -9.59
N ILE A 327 8.40 -0.52 -10.11
CA ILE A 327 8.84 0.88 -10.08
C ILE A 327 9.07 1.33 -8.63
N LEU A 328 8.09 1.06 -7.77
CA LEU A 328 8.21 1.36 -6.35
C LEU A 328 9.26 0.47 -5.68
N GLY A 329 9.34 -0.82 -6.03
CA GLY A 329 10.34 -1.74 -5.50
C GLY A 329 11.78 -1.26 -5.75
N VAL A 330 12.09 -0.80 -6.96
CA VAL A 330 13.41 -0.22 -7.30
C VAL A 330 13.66 1.06 -6.50
N LEU A 331 12.69 1.98 -6.47
CA LEU A 331 12.86 3.28 -5.83
C LEU A 331 12.93 3.19 -4.31
N ALA A 332 12.16 2.31 -3.69
CA ALA A 332 12.20 2.04 -2.25
C ALA A 332 13.48 1.31 -1.85
N THR A 333 13.96 0.36 -2.67
CA THR A 333 15.26 -0.28 -2.44
C THR A 333 16.38 0.75 -2.51
N TYR A 334 16.43 1.55 -3.59
CA TYR A 334 17.42 2.60 -3.76
C TYR A 334 17.41 3.59 -2.58
N ASP A 335 16.23 4.08 -2.20
CA ASP A 335 16.08 5.00 -1.08
C ASP A 335 16.59 4.41 0.24
N VAL A 336 16.14 3.22 0.60
CA VAL A 336 16.52 2.61 1.88
C VAL A 336 17.99 2.21 1.88
N GLU A 337 18.59 1.86 0.75
CA GLU A 337 20.04 1.68 0.63
C GLU A 337 20.83 2.97 0.83
N LEU A 338 20.35 4.12 0.32
CA LEU A 338 20.95 5.42 0.60
C LEU A 338 20.89 5.75 2.10
N GLN A 339 19.76 5.45 2.74
CA GLN A 339 19.59 5.65 4.18
C GLN A 339 20.46 4.69 4.99
N ALA A 340 20.56 3.42 4.58
CA ALA A 340 21.26 2.36 5.30
C ALA A 340 22.78 2.34 5.03
N GLY A 341 23.24 2.88 3.90
CA GLY A 341 24.64 2.90 3.49
C GLY A 341 25.15 1.62 2.83
N GLY A 342 24.27 0.83 2.20
CA GLY A 342 24.65 -0.39 1.49
C GLY A 342 23.48 -1.33 1.24
N ALA A 343 23.75 -2.50 0.65
CA ALA A 343 22.75 -3.52 0.33
C ALA A 343 21.87 -3.91 1.52
N ILE A 344 20.55 -3.85 1.34
CA ILE A 344 19.58 -4.18 2.40
C ILE A 344 18.81 -5.48 2.18
N PHE A 345 18.92 -6.09 0.98
CA PHE A 345 18.22 -7.31 0.62
C PHE A 345 19.16 -8.51 0.69
N ASP A 346 18.71 -9.57 1.38
CA ASP A 346 19.42 -10.83 1.50
C ASP A 346 18.45 -11.99 1.25
N ASN A 347 18.78 -12.85 0.29
CA ASN A 347 18.05 -14.10 0.06
C ASN A 347 18.94 -15.34 0.16
N THR A 348 20.12 -15.22 0.76
CA THR A 348 21.12 -16.30 0.85
C THR A 348 20.57 -17.54 1.55
N LYS A 349 19.64 -17.34 2.51
CA LYS A 349 18.99 -18.40 3.29
C LYS A 349 17.55 -18.69 2.87
N THR A 350 17.06 -18.04 1.82
CA THR A 350 15.68 -18.23 1.36
C THR A 350 15.53 -19.58 0.67
N ASP A 351 14.64 -20.41 1.20
CA ASP A 351 14.10 -21.59 0.52
C ASP A 351 12.84 -21.20 -0.25
N TYR A 352 12.97 -21.03 -1.56
CA TYR A 352 11.85 -20.64 -2.42
C TYR A 352 10.82 -21.76 -2.61
N ALA A 353 11.20 -23.04 -2.47
CA ALA A 353 10.25 -24.15 -2.53
C ALA A 353 9.36 -24.16 -1.30
N ALA A 354 9.95 -24.02 -0.10
CA ALA A 354 9.21 -23.88 1.15
C ALA A 354 8.36 -22.60 1.18
N ARG A 355 8.88 -21.49 0.63
CA ARG A 355 8.17 -20.21 0.50
C ARG A 355 6.87 -20.34 -0.31
N LEU A 356 6.89 -21.06 -1.42
CA LEU A 356 5.68 -21.28 -2.22
C LEU A 356 4.68 -22.17 -1.47
N GLY A 357 5.13 -23.27 -0.87
CA GLY A 357 4.25 -24.19 -0.14
C GLY A 357 3.10 -24.67 -1.01
N SER A 358 1.85 -24.49 -0.55
CA SER A 358 0.65 -24.90 -1.29
C SER A 358 0.44 -24.19 -2.62
N ASP A 359 1.09 -23.03 -2.83
CA ASP A 359 0.93 -22.25 -4.06
C ASP A 359 1.48 -22.98 -5.29
N LEU A 360 2.40 -23.93 -5.11
CA LEU A 360 2.86 -24.83 -6.18
C LEU A 360 1.70 -25.61 -6.80
N TYR A 361 0.74 -26.02 -5.98
CA TYR A 361 -0.44 -26.77 -6.44
C TYR A 361 -1.53 -25.82 -6.94
N THR A 362 -1.79 -24.74 -6.21
CA THR A 362 -2.77 -23.71 -6.60
C THR A 362 -2.48 -23.16 -8.00
N TYR A 363 -1.21 -22.92 -8.32
CA TYR A 363 -0.77 -22.34 -9.59
C TYR A 363 -0.10 -23.36 -10.51
N GLY A 364 -0.28 -24.66 -10.29
CA GLY A 364 0.37 -25.72 -11.06
C GLY A 364 0.20 -25.56 -12.58
N SER A 365 -1.01 -25.26 -13.05
CA SER A 365 -1.27 -25.00 -14.49
C SER A 365 -0.54 -23.76 -15.02
N ALA A 366 -0.48 -22.69 -14.22
CA ALA A 366 0.22 -21.45 -14.58
C ALA A 366 1.75 -21.65 -14.58
N LEU A 367 2.25 -22.53 -13.72
CA LEU A 367 3.65 -22.95 -13.64
C LEU A 367 4.02 -24.01 -14.71
N SER A 368 3.09 -24.40 -15.57
CA SER A 368 3.25 -25.46 -16.58
C SER A 368 3.54 -26.85 -16.00
N GLY A 369 2.94 -27.16 -14.85
CA GLY A 369 3.06 -28.42 -14.14
C GLY A 369 4.14 -28.42 -13.05
N LEU A 370 4.05 -29.41 -12.16
CA LEU A 370 4.97 -29.53 -11.02
C LEU A 370 6.41 -29.82 -11.46
N ASP A 371 6.62 -30.53 -12.56
CA ASP A 371 7.97 -30.80 -13.09
C ASP A 371 8.65 -29.53 -13.59
N ALA A 372 7.90 -28.68 -14.31
CA ALA A 372 8.39 -27.37 -14.75
C ALA A 372 8.67 -26.45 -13.54
N ALA A 373 7.75 -26.41 -12.56
CA ALA A 373 7.97 -25.68 -11.32
C ALA A 373 9.22 -26.15 -10.58
N SER A 374 9.42 -27.47 -10.47
CA SER A 374 10.59 -28.07 -9.82
C SER A 374 11.89 -27.78 -10.58
N GLY A 375 11.86 -27.81 -11.91
CA GLY A 375 13.00 -27.44 -12.75
C GLY A 375 13.41 -25.98 -12.56
N MET A 376 12.43 -25.06 -12.53
CA MET A 376 12.71 -23.65 -12.24
C MET A 376 13.21 -23.44 -10.81
N LEU A 377 12.67 -24.13 -9.81
CA LEU A 377 13.15 -24.05 -8.42
C LEU A 377 14.57 -24.62 -8.26
N ALA A 378 14.90 -25.71 -8.97
CA ALA A 378 16.25 -26.25 -9.01
C ALA A 378 17.23 -25.26 -9.65
N TYR A 379 16.80 -24.54 -10.69
CA TYR A 379 17.59 -23.43 -11.26
C TYR A 379 17.82 -22.32 -10.23
N LEU A 380 16.87 -22.02 -9.35
CA LEU A 380 17.03 -21.05 -8.26
C LEU A 380 17.80 -21.59 -7.04
N SER A 381 18.38 -22.79 -7.11
CA SER A 381 19.17 -23.36 -6.00
C SER A 381 20.35 -22.47 -5.64
N PRO A 382 20.67 -22.27 -4.35
CA PRO A 382 21.88 -21.53 -3.94
C PRO A 382 23.18 -22.21 -4.41
N LEU A 383 23.12 -23.48 -4.82
CA LEU A 383 24.25 -24.22 -5.38
C LEU A 383 24.43 -23.97 -6.89
N ASN A 384 23.48 -23.31 -7.56
CA ASN A 384 23.57 -23.02 -8.98
C ASN A 384 24.27 -21.67 -9.21
N PRO A 385 25.50 -21.63 -9.76
CA PRO A 385 26.22 -20.38 -10.00
C PRO A 385 25.55 -19.47 -11.04
N ALA A 386 24.63 -19.99 -11.86
CA ALA A 386 23.86 -19.20 -12.82
C ALA A 386 22.72 -18.39 -12.17
N ALA A 387 22.40 -18.65 -10.90
CA ALA A 387 21.38 -17.94 -10.12
C ALA A 387 21.97 -17.39 -8.81
N PRO A 388 22.97 -16.49 -8.87
CA PRO A 388 23.66 -16.00 -7.69
C PRO A 388 22.69 -15.31 -6.72
N ARG A 389 22.76 -15.68 -5.45
CA ARG A 389 21.97 -15.05 -4.37
C ARG A 389 22.37 -13.58 -4.17
N ALA A 390 21.40 -12.75 -3.82
CA ALA A 390 21.64 -11.42 -3.31
C ALA A 390 22.13 -11.52 -1.86
N VAL A 391 23.25 -10.85 -1.57
CA VAL A 391 23.90 -10.84 -0.25
C VAL A 391 23.71 -9.45 0.34
N GLY A 392 23.05 -9.39 1.49
CA GLY A 392 22.86 -8.13 2.21
C GLY A 392 24.13 -7.68 2.91
N ASN A 393 24.30 -6.37 3.11
CA ASN A 393 25.35 -5.84 3.96
C ASN A 393 24.87 -5.86 5.43
N PRO A 394 25.53 -6.60 6.35
CA PRO A 394 25.05 -6.74 7.72
C PRO A 394 24.89 -5.42 8.47
N THR A 395 25.78 -4.45 8.24
CA THR A 395 25.71 -3.12 8.86
C THR A 395 24.55 -2.30 8.32
N ALA A 396 24.33 -2.33 7.00
CA ALA A 396 23.20 -1.64 6.37
C ALA A 396 21.86 -2.24 6.82
N MET A 397 21.74 -3.57 6.85
CA MET A 397 20.55 -4.25 7.36
C MET A 397 20.29 -3.94 8.84
N ALA A 398 21.34 -3.90 9.68
CA ALA A 398 21.20 -3.50 11.07
C ALA A 398 20.67 -2.06 11.18
N LYS A 399 21.16 -1.13 10.35
CA LYS A 399 20.68 0.26 10.30
C LYS A 399 19.23 0.35 9.83
N MET A 400 18.84 -0.37 8.76
CA MET A 400 17.46 -0.45 8.28
C MET A 400 16.51 -0.92 9.39
N ARG A 401 16.91 -1.93 10.17
CA ARG A 401 16.12 -2.47 11.29
C ARG A 401 15.96 -1.52 12.48
N THR A 402 16.67 -0.38 12.50
CA THR A 402 16.44 0.69 13.49
C THR A 402 15.30 1.64 13.12
N LEU A 403 14.86 1.62 11.85
CA LEU A 403 13.73 2.41 11.38
C LEU A 403 12.43 1.96 12.05
N LEU A 404 11.41 2.82 12.01
CA LEU A 404 10.12 2.57 12.62
C LEU A 404 9.62 1.16 12.28
N THR A 405 9.34 0.40 13.33
CA THR A 405 8.83 -0.97 13.29
C THR A 405 7.62 -1.05 14.20
N HIS A 406 6.59 -1.78 13.75
CA HIS A 406 5.39 -2.05 14.51
C HIS A 406 5.57 -3.26 15.43
N THR A 407 4.97 -3.17 16.61
CA THR A 407 4.78 -4.30 17.51
C THR A 407 3.41 -4.97 17.31
N GLY A 408 2.49 -4.32 16.59
CA GLY A 408 1.12 -4.79 16.37
C GLY A 408 0.17 -4.51 17.54
N LYS A 409 0.57 -3.65 18.49
CA LYS A 409 -0.27 -3.29 19.63
C LYS A 409 -1.44 -2.41 19.21
N ILE A 410 -2.62 -2.70 19.74
CA ILE A 410 -3.84 -1.94 19.48
C ILE A 410 -4.22 -1.18 20.75
N ASN A 411 -3.79 0.08 20.84
CA ASN A 411 -3.98 0.91 22.03
C ASN A 411 -5.18 1.86 21.94
N VAL A 412 -5.69 2.09 20.72
CA VAL A 412 -6.90 2.89 20.44
C VAL A 412 -7.80 2.14 19.45
N PRO A 413 -9.10 2.47 19.35
CA PRO A 413 -9.95 1.94 18.29
C PRO A 413 -9.29 2.12 16.91
N THR A 414 -9.00 0.99 16.26
CA THR A 414 -8.22 0.94 15.02
C THR A 414 -9.03 0.23 13.94
N ILE A 415 -9.22 0.92 12.81
CA ILE A 415 -9.97 0.44 11.64
C ILE A 415 -8.99 0.31 10.48
N ALA A 416 -8.43 -0.89 10.30
CA ALA A 416 -7.54 -1.14 9.18
C ALA A 416 -8.33 -1.45 7.91
N MET A 417 -7.90 -0.91 6.78
CA MET A 417 -8.46 -1.26 5.48
C MET A 417 -7.38 -1.87 4.58
N GLY A 418 -7.66 -3.02 3.97
CA GLY A 418 -6.76 -3.68 3.03
C GLY A 418 -7.49 -4.14 1.77
N ALA A 419 -6.77 -4.20 0.65
CA ALA A 419 -7.25 -4.79 -0.59
C ALA A 419 -6.74 -6.23 -0.74
N THR A 420 -7.59 -7.12 -1.25
CA THR A 420 -7.26 -8.56 -1.33
C THR A 420 -6.21 -8.89 -2.41
N ALA A 421 -6.03 -8.00 -3.38
CA ALA A 421 -5.10 -8.16 -4.50
C ALA A 421 -4.29 -6.86 -4.75
N ASP A 422 -3.88 -6.18 -3.67
CA ASP A 422 -2.92 -5.07 -3.75
C ASP A 422 -1.52 -5.63 -4.08
N PRO A 423 -0.84 -5.15 -5.13
CA PRO A 423 0.47 -5.66 -5.53
C PRO A 423 1.64 -4.98 -4.82
N ILE A 424 1.40 -3.95 -4.01
CA ILE A 424 2.43 -3.22 -3.26
C ILE A 424 2.29 -3.49 -1.76
N THR A 425 1.07 -3.53 -1.23
CA THR A 425 0.82 -3.91 0.16
C THR A 425 -0.20 -5.04 0.23
N PRO A 426 0.17 -6.28 -0.11
CA PRO A 426 -0.79 -7.37 -0.19
C PRO A 426 -1.52 -7.59 1.14
N ALA A 427 -2.68 -8.23 1.06
CA ALA A 427 -3.60 -8.42 2.19
C ALA A 427 -2.96 -9.00 3.47
N GLY A 428 -1.87 -9.76 3.31
CA GLY A 428 -1.07 -10.29 4.42
C GLY A 428 -0.53 -9.23 5.38
N ASN A 429 -0.28 -8.00 4.93
CA ASN A 429 0.13 -6.90 5.81
C ASN A 429 -0.96 -6.55 6.83
N VAL A 430 -2.20 -6.35 6.37
CA VAL A 430 -3.32 -6.05 7.26
C VAL A 430 -3.73 -7.27 8.08
N GLN A 431 -3.58 -8.49 7.52
CA GLN A 431 -3.79 -9.73 8.27
C GLN A 431 -2.79 -9.89 9.42
N TRP A 432 -1.51 -9.56 9.21
CA TRP A 432 -0.50 -9.61 10.27
C TRP A 432 -0.94 -8.76 11.47
N LEU A 433 -1.45 -7.55 11.22
CA LEU A 433 -1.96 -6.68 12.29
C LEU A 433 -3.22 -7.27 12.94
N ALA A 434 -4.11 -7.89 12.16
CA ALA A 434 -5.29 -8.59 12.68
C ALA A 434 -4.93 -9.77 13.60
N ASP A 435 -3.89 -10.53 13.27
CA ASP A 435 -3.42 -11.64 14.09
C ASP A 435 -2.80 -11.14 15.39
N ARG A 436 -1.99 -10.08 15.36
CA ARG A 436 -1.46 -9.41 16.57
C ARG A 436 -2.58 -8.86 17.46
N ALA A 437 -3.60 -8.26 16.87
CA ALA A 437 -4.77 -7.78 17.60
C ALA A 437 -5.56 -8.93 18.25
N ALA A 438 -5.70 -10.07 17.58
CA ALA A 438 -6.37 -11.26 18.12
C ALA A 438 -5.59 -11.88 19.29
N GLU A 439 -4.25 -11.91 19.21
CA GLU A 439 -3.37 -12.31 20.32
C GLU A 439 -3.56 -11.41 21.53
N GLN A 440 -3.53 -10.08 21.33
CA GLN A 440 -3.75 -9.10 22.39
C GLN A 440 -5.14 -9.25 23.02
N LEU A 441 -6.19 -9.46 22.21
CA LEU A 441 -7.55 -9.69 22.72
C LEU A 441 -7.64 -10.98 23.53
N THR A 442 -6.96 -12.04 23.10
CA THR A 442 -6.93 -13.32 23.83
C THR A 442 -6.25 -13.15 25.18
N ALA A 443 -5.09 -12.48 25.23
CA ALA A 443 -4.38 -12.19 26.46
C ALA A 443 -5.21 -11.34 27.43
N SER A 444 -5.88 -10.28 26.93
CA SER A 444 -6.73 -9.42 27.77
C SER A 444 -7.92 -10.18 28.35
N ARG A 445 -8.55 -11.08 27.58
CA ARG A 445 -9.64 -11.95 28.07
C ARG A 445 -9.17 -12.93 29.13
N ALA A 446 -8.00 -13.51 28.97
CA ALA A 446 -7.40 -14.37 29.98
C ALA A 446 -7.12 -13.60 31.29
N ALA A 447 -6.54 -12.40 31.18
CA ALA A 447 -6.28 -11.52 32.34
C ALA A 447 -7.58 -11.09 33.04
N ALA A 448 -8.62 -10.71 32.29
CA ALA A 448 -9.92 -10.36 32.86
C ALA A 448 -10.58 -11.54 33.58
N LYS A 449 -10.44 -12.76 33.05
CA LYS A 449 -10.92 -13.98 33.72
C LYS A 449 -10.15 -14.24 35.02
N ALA A 450 -8.82 -14.06 35.02
CA ALA A 450 -8.02 -14.21 36.23
C ALA A 450 -8.40 -13.16 37.29
N ALA A 451 -8.57 -11.90 36.89
CA ALA A 451 -9.00 -10.82 37.80
C ALA A 451 -10.38 -11.11 38.41
N TYR A 452 -11.33 -11.63 37.61
CA TYR A 452 -12.66 -12.02 38.08
C TYR A 452 -12.61 -13.04 39.24
N LEU A 453 -11.67 -13.99 39.22
CA LEU A 453 -11.51 -14.96 40.30
C LEU A 453 -11.16 -14.31 41.66
N THR A 454 -10.58 -13.11 41.64
CA THR A 454 -10.20 -12.36 42.84
C THR A 454 -11.19 -11.26 43.22
N SER A 455 -11.80 -10.60 42.23
CA SER A 455 -12.64 -9.41 42.45
C SER A 455 -14.14 -9.71 42.43
N GLY A 456 -14.57 -10.84 41.89
CA GLY A 456 -15.97 -11.17 41.64
C GLY A 456 -16.65 -10.36 40.53
N SER A 457 -15.93 -9.42 39.88
CA SER A 457 -16.46 -8.60 38.77
C SER A 457 -15.77 -8.94 37.46
N TYR A 458 -16.56 -9.21 36.42
CA TYR A 458 -16.06 -9.52 35.08
C TYR A 458 -16.62 -8.55 34.04
N THR A 459 -15.74 -7.80 33.40
CA THR A 459 -16.06 -7.05 32.18
C THR A 459 -15.36 -7.73 31.01
N LYS A 460 -16.14 -8.25 30.05
CA LYS A 460 -15.59 -8.96 28.88
C LYS A 460 -14.81 -7.97 27.99
N PRO A 461 -13.50 -8.16 27.79
CA PRO A 461 -12.75 -7.33 26.85
C PRO A 461 -13.29 -7.47 25.42
N ALA A 462 -13.54 -6.32 24.80
CA ALA A 462 -13.92 -6.19 23.40
C ALA A 462 -12.69 -5.93 22.52
N SER A 463 -12.79 -6.26 21.23
CA SER A 463 -11.73 -5.90 20.27
C SER A 463 -11.70 -4.40 20.06
N ASN A 464 -10.51 -3.81 20.07
CA ASN A 464 -10.27 -2.46 19.59
C ASN A 464 -9.79 -2.44 18.13
N PHE A 465 -9.76 -3.59 17.46
CA PHE A 465 -9.36 -3.72 16.06
C PHE A 465 -10.48 -4.27 15.18
N MET A 466 -10.66 -3.67 14.00
CA MET A 466 -11.43 -4.25 12.90
C MET A 466 -10.66 -4.16 11.59
N THR A 467 -10.89 -5.14 10.73
CA THR A 467 -10.43 -5.12 9.35
C THR A 467 -11.60 -4.93 8.39
N ILE A 468 -11.46 -3.98 7.47
CA ILE A 468 -12.36 -3.79 6.34
C ILE A 468 -11.62 -4.16 5.06
N TRP A 469 -12.22 -5.01 4.24
CA TRP A 469 -11.60 -5.53 3.03
C TRP A 469 -12.23 -4.95 1.78
N GLN A 470 -11.40 -4.40 0.90
CA GLN A 470 -11.73 -4.23 -0.51
C GLN A 470 -11.52 -5.58 -1.21
N LYS A 471 -12.61 -6.31 -1.45
CA LYS A 471 -12.58 -7.62 -2.13
C LYS A 471 -12.76 -7.46 -3.64
N THR A 472 -12.06 -8.30 -4.39
CA THR A 472 -12.25 -8.41 -5.84
C THR A 472 -13.63 -8.96 -6.18
N PRO A 473 -14.25 -8.52 -7.29
CA PRO A 473 -15.41 -9.23 -7.85
C PRO A 473 -15.04 -10.67 -8.22
N ALA A 474 -16.02 -11.58 -8.20
CA ALA A 474 -15.75 -13.00 -8.51
C ALA A 474 -15.22 -13.23 -9.93
N LYS A 475 -15.69 -12.44 -10.91
CA LYS A 475 -15.18 -12.39 -12.28
C LYS A 475 -15.22 -10.96 -12.79
N TYR A 476 -14.13 -10.50 -13.38
CA TYR A 476 -14.04 -9.15 -13.93
C TYR A 476 -13.10 -9.02 -15.13
N SER A 477 -12.35 -10.07 -15.50
CA SER A 477 -11.54 -10.03 -16.71
C SER A 477 -12.41 -9.80 -17.94
N LYS A 478 -11.95 -8.94 -18.84
CA LYS A 478 -12.60 -8.66 -20.12
C LYS A 478 -11.67 -9.02 -21.26
N TYR A 479 -12.28 -9.55 -22.32
CA TYR A 479 -11.59 -9.92 -23.54
C TYR A 479 -12.40 -9.39 -24.73
N THR A 480 -11.70 -8.99 -25.78
CA THR A 480 -12.30 -8.62 -27.07
C THR A 480 -12.97 -9.84 -27.71
N ALA A 481 -13.79 -9.60 -28.75
CA ALA A 481 -14.38 -10.68 -29.54
C ALA A 481 -13.33 -11.61 -30.18
N THR A 482 -12.12 -11.10 -30.43
CA THR A 482 -10.97 -11.87 -30.94
C THR A 482 -10.17 -12.57 -29.83
N GLY A 483 -10.61 -12.49 -28.58
CA GLY A 483 -10.01 -13.17 -27.43
C GLY A 483 -8.78 -12.47 -26.83
N SER A 484 -8.46 -11.25 -27.26
CA SER A 484 -7.37 -10.46 -26.67
C SER A 484 -7.82 -9.80 -25.37
N PRO A 485 -6.95 -9.63 -24.36
CA PRO A 485 -7.29 -8.89 -23.13
C PRO A 485 -7.78 -7.47 -23.41
N ASP A 486 -8.82 -7.04 -22.70
CA ASP A 486 -9.32 -5.66 -22.70
C ASP A 486 -9.04 -5.00 -21.34
N THR A 487 -8.03 -4.14 -21.30
CA THR A 487 -7.60 -3.38 -20.12
C THR A 487 -8.03 -1.91 -20.19
N THR A 488 -9.03 -1.58 -21.02
CA THR A 488 -9.60 -0.23 -21.09
C THR A 488 -10.55 0.14 -19.93
N PRO A 489 -11.25 -0.81 -19.27
CA PRO A 489 -12.04 -0.49 -18.08
C PRO A 489 -11.17 0.02 -16.93
N ALA A 490 -11.79 0.69 -15.95
CA ALA A 490 -11.09 1.01 -14.71
C ALA A 490 -10.74 -0.27 -13.93
N GLY A 491 -9.61 -0.24 -13.23
CA GLY A 491 -9.16 -1.35 -12.40
C GLY A 491 -10.20 -1.78 -11.37
N ALA A 492 -10.37 -3.10 -11.20
CA ALA A 492 -11.38 -3.67 -10.33
C ALA A 492 -11.15 -3.29 -8.85
N ASN A 493 -12.23 -3.24 -8.07
CA ASN A 493 -12.14 -3.05 -6.62
C ASN A 493 -11.26 -4.13 -5.98
N GLY A 494 -10.48 -3.77 -4.96
CA GLY A 494 -9.60 -4.72 -4.26
C GLY A 494 -8.31 -5.06 -5.01
N THR A 495 -8.00 -4.35 -6.10
CA THR A 495 -6.79 -4.50 -6.91
C THR A 495 -6.05 -3.16 -7.03
N GLY A 496 -4.77 -3.21 -7.41
CA GLY A 496 -3.92 -2.03 -7.46
C GLY A 496 -3.61 -1.48 -6.06
N HIS A 497 -2.65 -0.57 -5.97
CA HIS A 497 -2.25 -0.01 -4.68
C HIS A 497 -3.11 1.17 -4.27
N CYS A 498 -3.71 1.10 -3.08
CA CYS A 498 -4.58 2.14 -2.52
C CYS A 498 -5.67 2.62 -3.50
N ASN A 499 -6.21 1.72 -4.33
CA ASN A 499 -7.31 2.01 -5.24
C ASN A 499 -8.62 2.16 -4.46
N THR A 500 -8.80 3.30 -3.80
CA THR A 500 -9.93 3.58 -2.91
C THR A 500 -10.76 4.74 -3.45
N THR A 501 -12.07 4.52 -3.53
CA THR A 501 -12.99 5.56 -4.01
C THR A 501 -13.30 6.59 -2.92
N THR A 502 -13.74 7.79 -3.31
CA THR A 502 -14.18 8.84 -2.36
C THR A 502 -15.22 8.30 -1.37
N LYS A 503 -16.19 7.51 -1.84
CA LYS A 503 -17.23 6.91 -0.99
C LYS A 503 -16.64 5.96 0.06
N GLN A 504 -15.61 5.21 -0.30
CA GLN A 504 -14.92 4.30 0.62
C GLN A 504 -14.12 5.09 1.68
N TYR A 505 -13.38 6.13 1.28
CA TYR A 505 -12.70 7.02 2.25
C TYR A 505 -13.69 7.64 3.24
N LEU A 506 -14.82 8.16 2.76
CA LEU A 506 -15.85 8.75 3.63
C LEU A 506 -16.51 7.73 4.55
N ALA A 507 -16.67 6.49 4.10
CA ALA A 507 -17.19 5.41 4.93
C ALA A 507 -16.24 5.05 6.07
N ILE A 508 -14.93 4.93 5.79
CA ILE A 508 -13.93 4.71 6.84
C ILE A 508 -13.88 5.90 7.80
N ALA A 509 -13.90 7.12 7.28
CA ALA A 509 -13.88 8.32 8.11
C ALA A 509 -15.13 8.42 9.02
N ASP A 510 -16.32 8.06 8.53
CA ASP A 510 -17.55 8.02 9.35
C ASP A 510 -17.45 6.99 10.49
N LEU A 511 -16.84 5.83 10.23
CA LEU A 511 -16.62 4.80 11.25
C LEU A 511 -15.55 5.22 12.26
N ALA A 512 -14.46 5.83 11.79
CA ALA A 512 -13.36 6.32 12.64
C ALA A 512 -13.80 7.52 13.50
N TYR A 513 -14.58 8.44 12.95
CA TYR A 513 -15.21 9.53 13.70
C TYR A 513 -16.07 8.96 14.85
N ALA A 514 -16.93 7.99 14.54
CA ALA A 514 -17.77 7.37 15.56
C ALA A 514 -16.93 6.68 16.64
N ALA A 515 -15.86 5.97 16.24
CA ALA A 515 -14.96 5.29 17.16
C ALA A 515 -14.20 6.27 18.08
N ALA A 516 -13.72 7.40 17.55
CA ALA A 516 -13.07 8.44 18.35
C ALA A 516 -14.01 9.05 19.40
N ASN A 517 -15.29 9.20 19.06
CA ASN A 517 -16.29 9.77 19.97
C ASN A 517 -16.76 8.80 21.05
N THR A 518 -16.85 7.50 20.76
CA THR A 518 -17.33 6.50 21.72
C THR A 518 -16.21 5.75 22.44
N GLY A 519 -14.98 5.81 21.93
CA GLY A 519 -13.87 4.95 22.36
C GLY A 519 -14.06 3.48 21.94
N GLN A 520 -15.01 3.18 21.05
CA GLN A 520 -15.39 1.82 20.66
C GLN A 520 -15.65 1.69 19.17
N LEU A 521 -15.31 0.53 18.62
CA LEU A 521 -15.59 0.20 17.22
C LEU A 521 -17.09 0.15 16.91
N VAL A 522 -17.47 0.64 15.73
CA VAL A 522 -18.84 0.52 15.23
C VAL A 522 -19.07 -0.88 14.66
N VAL A 523 -20.03 -1.63 15.22
CA VAL A 523 -20.35 -3.00 14.79
C VAL A 523 -21.83 -3.15 14.39
N GLY A 524 -22.19 -4.32 13.86
CA GLY A 524 -23.58 -4.69 13.55
C GLY A 524 -24.19 -3.91 12.37
N GLY A 525 -25.50 -3.65 12.44
CA GLY A 525 -26.27 -3.11 11.30
C GLY A 525 -25.79 -1.74 10.80
N LYS A 526 -25.24 -0.90 11.68
CA LYS A 526 -24.67 0.40 11.31
C LYS A 526 -23.42 0.22 10.45
N LEU A 527 -22.48 -0.63 10.86
CA LEU A 527 -21.29 -0.98 10.09
C LEU A 527 -21.69 -1.50 8.71
N LEU A 528 -22.53 -2.54 8.66
CA LEU A 528 -22.93 -3.17 7.39
C LEU A 528 -23.64 -2.19 6.44
N THR A 529 -24.48 -1.30 6.99
CA THR A 529 -25.13 -0.26 6.18
C THR A 529 -24.14 0.75 5.61
N THR A 530 -23.15 1.17 6.40
CA THR A 530 -22.10 2.09 5.96
C THR A 530 -21.28 1.46 4.82
N LEU A 531 -20.81 0.22 4.99
CA LEU A 531 -20.02 -0.48 3.97
C LEU A 531 -20.81 -0.72 2.68
N ARG A 532 -22.08 -1.14 2.79
CA ARG A 532 -22.96 -1.33 1.64
C ARG A 532 -23.18 -0.05 0.84
N LYS A 533 -23.36 1.10 1.52
CA LYS A 533 -23.53 2.40 0.86
C LYS A 533 -22.25 2.89 0.17
N ALA A 534 -21.10 2.55 0.72
CA ALA A 534 -19.80 2.85 0.12
C ALA A 534 -19.59 2.05 -1.19
N GLY A 535 -20.00 0.78 -1.17
CA GLY A 535 -19.74 -0.18 -2.25
C GLY A 535 -18.30 -0.71 -2.19
N GLY A 536 -18.11 -1.97 -2.57
CA GLY A 536 -16.78 -2.60 -2.65
C GLY A 536 -16.06 -2.84 -1.31
N LEU A 537 -16.69 -2.54 -0.16
CA LEU A 537 -16.15 -2.83 1.17
C LEU A 537 -16.89 -3.99 1.81
N SER A 538 -16.15 -4.82 2.52
CA SER A 538 -16.70 -5.94 3.29
C SER A 538 -16.08 -6.01 4.67
N TYR A 539 -16.89 -6.44 5.64
CA TYR A 539 -16.43 -6.84 6.96
C TYR A 539 -16.77 -8.32 7.11
N ASP A 540 -15.75 -9.14 7.29
CA ASP A 540 -15.88 -10.59 7.42
C ASP A 540 -14.93 -11.04 8.53
N PRO A 541 -15.43 -11.30 9.75
CA PRO A 541 -14.59 -11.71 10.87
C PRO A 541 -14.04 -13.13 10.71
N GLY A 542 -14.54 -13.92 9.76
CA GLY A 542 -14.05 -15.26 9.45
C GLY A 542 -12.99 -15.30 8.35
N PHE A 543 -12.90 -14.25 7.53
CA PHE A 543 -11.89 -14.16 6.49
C PHE A 543 -10.50 -13.98 7.08
N LYS A 544 -9.56 -14.80 6.59
CA LYS A 544 -8.13 -14.63 6.84
C LYS A 544 -7.40 -14.55 5.50
N ALA A 545 -6.62 -13.49 5.31
CA ALA A 545 -5.71 -13.44 4.17
C ALA A 545 -4.48 -14.31 4.47
N SER A 546 -3.80 -14.76 3.41
CA SER A 546 -2.48 -15.38 3.61
C SER A 546 -1.49 -14.33 4.09
N LEU A 547 -0.70 -14.65 5.10
CA LEU A 547 0.43 -13.81 5.47
C LEU A 547 1.42 -13.74 4.33
N LEU A 548 2.12 -12.61 4.23
CA LEU A 548 3.26 -12.50 3.34
C LEU A 548 4.33 -13.51 3.78
N LYS A 549 5.02 -14.08 2.80
CA LYS A 549 5.87 -15.26 3.01
C LYS A 549 7.08 -15.03 3.90
N PHE A 550 7.39 -13.78 4.21
CA PHE A 550 8.46 -13.36 5.12
C PHE A 550 8.00 -13.11 6.57
N TYR A 551 6.69 -13.19 6.86
CA TYR A 551 6.17 -13.18 8.24
C TYR A 551 6.12 -14.58 8.88
N ASN A 552 6.47 -15.62 8.12
CA ASN A 552 6.45 -17.02 8.55
C ASN A 552 7.57 -17.37 9.52
#